data_AF-A0A951AH45-F1
#
_entry.id   AF-A0A951AH45-F1
#
_cell.length_a   1.000
_cell.length_b   1.000
_cell.length_c   1.000
_cell.angle_alpha   90.00
_cell.angle_beta   90.00
_cell.angle_gamma   90.00
#
_symmetry.space_group_name_H-M   'P 1'
#
loop_
_entity.id
_entity.type
_entity.pdbx_description
1 polymer ?
#
loop_
_entity_poly.entity_id
_entity_poly.type
_entity_poly.pdbx_seq_one_letter_code
_entity_poly.pdbx_strand_id
1 'polypeptide(L)' 'YLQEFVEPGIPWAHLDVMAWNPRARPGRPEGAEAQTLRAVYGYIEQRFAGA' A
#
# COMPACT_ATOMS: atom_id res chain seq x y z
N TYR A 1 11.36 5.32 -13.95
CA TYR A 1 12.36 5.85 -12.98
C TYR A 1 12.58 4.89 -11.83
N LEU A 2 11.65 4.73 -10.87
CA LEU A 2 11.92 3.87 -9.71
C LEU A 2 12.20 2.40 -10.06
N GLN A 3 11.56 1.88 -11.11
CA GLN A 3 11.79 0.52 -11.60
C GLN A 3 13.20 0.29 -12.19
N GLU A 4 13.86 1.34 -12.66
CA GLU A 4 15.19 1.24 -13.30
C GLU A 4 16.26 0.74 -12.30
N PHE A 5 15.97 0.80 -11.00
CA PHE A 5 16.86 0.36 -9.93
C PHE A 5 16.52 -1.04 -9.40
N VAL A 6 15.57 -1.74 -10.04
CA VAL A 6 15.13 -3.08 -9.65
C VAL A 6 15.68 -4.10 -10.65
N GLU A 7 16.38 -5.12 -10.15
CA GLU A 7 16.96 -6.16 -11.01
C GLU A 7 15.88 -7.00 -11.72
N PRO A 8 16.15 -7.51 -12.93
CA PRO A 8 15.24 -8.39 -13.63
C PRO A 8 14.86 -9.62 -12.80
N GLY A 9 13.57 -9.97 -12.81
CA GLY A 9 13.06 -11.16 -12.12
C GLY A 9 12.65 -10.93 -10.66
N ILE A 10 12.93 -9.76 -10.06
CA ILE A 10 12.43 -9.39 -8.73
C ILE A 10 10.97 -8.93 -8.83
N PRO A 11 10.00 -9.61 -8.17
CA PRO A 11 8.63 -9.10 -8.08
C PRO A 11 8.62 -7.80 -7.26
N TRP A 12 8.23 -6.68 -7.88
CA TRP A 12 8.27 -5.36 -7.27
C TRP A 12 6.95 -4.61 -7.45
N ALA A 13 6.56 -3.85 -6.42
CA ALA A 13 5.41 -2.96 -6.45
C ALA A 13 5.78 -1.62 -5.81
N HIS A 14 5.37 -0.52 -6.44
CA HIS A 14 5.45 0.83 -5.90
C HIS A 14 4.04 1.34 -5.66
N LEU A 15 3.78 1.81 -4.44
CA LEU A 15 2.51 2.41 -4.05
C LEU A 15 2.77 3.88 -3.77
N ASP A 16 2.33 4.73 -4.68
CA ASP A 16 2.27 6.17 -4.45
C ASP A 16 0.91 6.50 -3.79
N VAL A 17 0.97 7.12 -2.61
CA VAL A 17 -0.22 7.40 -1.81
C VAL A 17 -0.18 8.83 -1.30
N MET A 18 -1.34 9.47 -1.33
CA MET A 18 -1.50 10.83 -0.85
C MET A 18 -1.43 10.91 0.69
N ALA A 19 -1.75 9.80 1.37
CA ALA A 19 -1.70 9.65 2.84
C ALA A 19 -2.53 10.68 3.62
N TRP A 20 -3.60 11.21 3.01
CA TRP A 20 -4.45 12.23 3.60
C TRP A 20 -5.91 12.11 3.14
N ASN A 21 -6.82 12.55 4.00
CA ASN A 21 -8.24 12.72 3.72
C ASN A 21 -8.52 14.21 3.51
N PRO A 22 -8.95 14.66 2.31
CA PRO A 22 -9.20 16.08 2.03
C PRO A 22 -10.51 16.61 2.63
N ARG A 23 -11.33 15.73 3.22
CA ARG A 23 -12.56 16.08 3.94
C ARG A 23 -12.94 14.94 4.88
N ALA A 24 -13.63 15.28 5.96
CA ALA A 24 -14.15 14.28 6.91
C ALA A 24 -15.22 13.37 6.29
N ARG A 25 -15.20 12.09 6.66
CA ARG A 25 -16.21 11.06 6.38
C ARG A 25 -16.35 10.17 7.63
N PRO A 26 -17.43 9.38 7.78
CA PRO A 26 -17.55 8.46 8.92
C PRO A 26 -16.32 7.54 9.06
N GLY A 27 -15.69 7.59 10.24
CA GLY A 27 -14.46 6.84 10.56
C GLY A 27 -13.19 7.33 9.86
N ARG A 28 -13.22 8.46 9.15
CA ARG A 28 -12.10 9.04 8.39
C ARG A 28 -12.10 10.57 8.53
N PRO A 29 -11.54 11.12 9.62
CA PRO A 29 -11.43 12.57 9.78
C PRO A 29 -10.55 13.17 8.67
N GLU A 30 -10.74 14.46 8.40
CA GLU A 30 -9.82 15.23 7.56
C GLU A 30 -8.43 15.24 8.22
N GLY A 31 -7.38 15.01 7.44
CA GLY A 31 -6.04 14.82 8.01
C GLY A 31 -5.31 13.59 7.49
N ALA A 32 -4.24 13.21 8.20
CA ALA A 32 -3.44 12.04 7.87
C ALA A 32 -4.28 10.76 7.82
N GLU A 33 -4.02 9.90 6.83
CA GLU A 33 -4.75 8.65 6.62
C GLU A 33 -3.81 7.48 6.33
N ALA A 34 -4.08 6.35 6.98
CA ALA A 34 -3.37 5.10 6.77
C ALA A 34 -3.93 4.39 5.52
N GLN A 35 -3.38 4.75 4.36
CA GLN A 35 -3.71 4.11 3.09
C GLN A 35 -2.89 2.81 2.91
N THR A 36 -3.40 1.89 2.08
CA THR A 36 -2.78 0.63 1.62
C THR A 36 -2.41 -0.44 2.66
N LEU A 37 -2.26 -0.13 3.95
CA LEU A 37 -1.79 -1.08 4.98
C LEU A 37 -2.57 -2.41 4.98
N ARG A 38 -3.91 -2.37 5.02
CA ARG A 38 -4.73 -3.60 5.04
C ARG A 38 -4.66 -4.38 3.73
N ALA A 39 -4.51 -3.70 2.60
CA ALA A 39 -4.39 -4.36 1.30
C ALA A 39 -3.05 -5.10 1.19
N VAL A 40 -1.95 -4.46 1.59
CA VAL A 40 -0.61 -5.08 1.61
C VAL A 40 -0.55 -6.23 2.60
N TYR A 41 -1.11 -6.05 3.81
CA TYR A 41 -1.21 -7.13 4.78
C TYR A 41 -1.98 -8.32 4.23
N GLY A 42 -3.17 -8.10 3.66
CA GLY A 42 -3.97 -9.17 3.05
C GLY A 42 -3.24 -9.88 1.90
N TYR A 43 -2.46 -9.16 1.10
CA TYR A 43 -1.61 -9.77 0.06
C TYR A 43 -0.51 -10.65 0.66
N ILE A 44 0.19 -10.18 1.70
CA ILE A 44 1.23 -10.96 2.41
C ILE A 44 0.61 -12.21 3.02
N GLU A 45 -0.53 -12.06 3.71
CA GLU A 45 -1.26 -13.17 4.32
C GLU A 45 -1.67 -14.21 3.24
N GLN A 46 -2.31 -13.79 2.16
CA GLN A 46 -2.69 -14.70 1.08
C GLN A 46 -1.49 -15.40 0.43
N ARG A 47 -0.37 -14.70 0.28
CA ARG A 47 0.82 -15.21 -0.38
C ARG A 47 1.64 -16.16 0.51
N PHE A 48 1.63 -15.96 1.82
CA PHE A 48 2.59 -16.60 2.73
C PHE A 48 1.98 -17.31 3.95
N ALA A 49 0.69 -17.11 4.27
CA ALA A 49 0.06 -17.76 5.43
C ALA A 49 -0.39 -19.21 5.16
N GLY A 50 -0.06 -19.79 3.99
CA GLY A 50 -0.40 -21.17 3.64
C GLY A 50 0.57 -21.82 2.66
N ALA A 51 1.66 -22.39 3.22
CA ALA A 51 2.16 -23.72 2.89
C ALA A 51 2.03 -24.58 4.15
#